data_AF-A0A1C5NME7-F1
#
_entry.id   AF-A0A1C5NME7-F1
#
_cell.length_a   1.000
_cell.length_b   1.000
_cell.length_c   1.000
_cell.angle_alpha   90.00
_cell.angle_beta   90.00
_cell.angle_gamma   90.00
#
_symmetry.space_group_name_H-M   'P 1'
#
loop_
_entity.id
_entity.type
_entity.pdbx_description
1 polymer ?
#
loop_
_entity_poly.entity_id
_entity_poly.type
_entity_poly.pdbx_seq_one_letter_code
_entity_poly.pdbx_strand_id
1 'polypeptide(L)'
;MRNGALAPTQVSPYSNRKVWWRCEKGHDYQAVAAARTMGGSGCPYCAGRKALAGFNDLSTLAPEVAAQWYWTLNGSLTPEQVTAGSRRKVWWECPYGHVWKAAIYSRTGEQHSGCPVCAGKARSRRAPAPAAWAANQSNSGIGRI
;
A
#
# COMPACT_ATOMS: atom_id res chain seq x y z
N MET A 1 9.08 -26.98 -10.18
CA MET A 1 8.60 -25.92 -11.09
C MET A 1 7.20 -25.47 -10.67
N ARG A 2 6.81 -24.25 -10.98
CA ARG A 2 5.43 -23.77 -10.83
C ARG A 2 4.48 -24.66 -11.63
N ASN A 3 3.54 -25.31 -10.93
CA ASN A 3 2.67 -26.44 -11.35
C ASN A 3 3.16 -27.86 -11.04
N GLY A 4 4.36 -28.06 -10.49
CA GLY A 4 4.83 -29.38 -10.07
C GLY A 4 4.86 -30.38 -11.23
N ALA A 5 4.21 -31.53 -11.05
CA ALA A 5 4.06 -32.58 -12.07
C ALA A 5 2.82 -32.40 -12.98
N LEU A 6 2.07 -31.30 -12.83
CA LEU A 6 0.84 -31.07 -13.60
C LEU A 6 1.19 -30.70 -15.05
N ALA A 7 0.82 -31.57 -15.98
CA ALA A 7 0.97 -31.34 -17.41
C ALA A 7 -0.16 -30.44 -17.95
N PRO A 8 0.09 -29.64 -19.01
CA PRO A 8 -0.95 -28.81 -19.64
C PRO A 8 -2.16 -29.62 -20.13
N THR A 9 -1.95 -30.85 -20.59
CA THR A 9 -3.02 -31.76 -21.05
C THR A 9 -3.96 -32.22 -19.93
N GLN A 10 -3.57 -32.04 -18.66
CA GLN A 10 -4.35 -32.44 -17.49
C GLN A 10 -5.23 -31.30 -16.95
N VAL A 11 -5.22 -30.13 -17.61
CA VAL A 11 -5.99 -28.95 -17.17
C VAL A 11 -6.79 -28.41 -18.33
N SER A 12 -8.10 -28.65 -18.30
CA SER A 12 -9.04 -28.04 -19.24
C SER A 12 -9.07 -26.51 -19.09
N PRO A 13 -9.24 -25.75 -20.20
CA PRO A 13 -9.40 -24.30 -20.13
C PRO A 13 -10.61 -23.86 -19.30
N TYR A 14 -11.61 -24.73 -19.06
CA TYR A 14 -12.78 -24.44 -18.22
C TYR A 14 -12.58 -24.82 -16.74
N SER A 15 -11.40 -25.29 -16.37
CA SER A 15 -11.15 -25.79 -15.03
C SER A 15 -11.17 -24.68 -13.96
N ASN A 16 -11.82 -24.97 -12.83
CA ASN A 16 -11.75 -24.14 -11.63
C ASN A 16 -10.46 -24.35 -10.82
N ARG A 17 -9.54 -25.18 -11.31
CA ARG A 17 -8.25 -25.44 -10.66
C ARG A 17 -7.37 -24.18 -10.71
N LYS A 18 -6.80 -23.81 -9.55
CA LYS A 18 -5.73 -22.82 -9.49
C LYS A 18 -4.43 -23.44 -9.99
N VAL A 19 -3.85 -22.81 -10.99
CA VAL A 19 -2.53 -23.16 -11.53
C VAL A 19 -1.67 -21.90 -11.57
N TRP A 20 -0.37 -22.11 -11.60
CA TRP A 20 0.60 -21.05 -11.78
C TRP A 20 0.73 -20.65 -13.24
N TRP A 21 0.88 -19.36 -13.44
CA TRP A 21 1.06 -18.69 -14.71
C TRP A 21 2.28 -17.80 -14.63
N ARG A 22 2.92 -17.58 -15.78
CA ARG A 22 3.94 -16.56 -15.98
C ARG A 22 3.45 -15.58 -17.04
N CYS A 23 3.52 -14.28 -16.77
CA CYS A 23 3.26 -13.27 -17.82
C CYS A 23 4.54 -12.93 -18.59
N GLU A 24 4.38 -12.16 -19.67
CA GLU A 24 5.48 -11.71 -20.54
C GLU A 24 6.55 -10.90 -19.80
N LYS A 25 6.17 -10.16 -18.74
CA LYS A 25 7.12 -9.46 -17.85
C LYS A 25 7.83 -10.39 -16.86
N GLY A 26 7.67 -11.70 -16.98
CA GLY A 26 8.28 -12.69 -16.10
C GLY A 26 7.61 -12.86 -14.73
N HIS A 27 6.54 -12.12 -14.43
CA HIS A 27 5.87 -12.28 -13.14
C HIS A 27 5.10 -13.58 -13.07
N ASP A 28 5.24 -14.24 -11.94
CA ASP A 28 4.62 -15.50 -11.69
C ASP A 28 3.49 -15.39 -10.68
N TYR A 29 2.32 -15.91 -11.02
CA TYR A 29 1.11 -15.73 -10.24
C TYR A 29 0.18 -16.94 -10.36
N GLN A 30 -0.61 -17.18 -9.32
CA GLN A 30 -1.68 -18.18 -9.36
C GLN A 30 -2.99 -17.55 -9.80
N ALA A 31 -3.70 -18.25 -10.69
CA ALA A 31 -5.06 -17.93 -11.08
C ALA A 31 -5.82 -19.22 -11.40
N VAL A 32 -7.15 -19.15 -11.27
CA VAL A 32 -8.04 -20.20 -11.76
C VAL A 32 -7.92 -20.27 -13.28
N ALA A 33 -7.82 -21.48 -13.85
CA ALA A 33 -7.64 -21.64 -15.29
C ALA A 33 -8.76 -20.97 -16.10
N ALA A 34 -10.03 -21.27 -15.79
CA ALA A 34 -11.19 -20.65 -16.41
C ALA A 34 -11.21 -19.12 -16.30
N ALA A 35 -10.84 -18.56 -15.14
CA ALA A 35 -10.83 -17.11 -14.96
C ALA A 35 -9.85 -16.41 -15.91
N ARG A 36 -8.76 -17.08 -16.29
CA ARG A 36 -7.75 -16.52 -17.20
C ARG A 36 -8.10 -16.76 -18.68
N THR A 37 -8.46 -17.99 -19.03
CA THR A 37 -8.73 -18.40 -20.42
C THR A 37 -10.07 -17.89 -20.94
N MET A 38 -11.11 -17.91 -20.10
CA MET A 38 -12.46 -17.45 -20.46
C MET A 38 -12.72 -16.03 -19.97
N GLY A 39 -12.29 -15.72 -18.74
CA GLY A 39 -12.54 -14.41 -18.12
C GLY A 39 -11.52 -13.32 -18.48
N GLY A 40 -10.50 -13.63 -19.29
CA GLY A 40 -9.46 -12.69 -19.70
C GLY A 40 -8.60 -12.14 -18.56
N SER A 41 -8.65 -12.73 -17.36
CA SER A 41 -7.90 -12.21 -16.21
C SER A 41 -6.38 -12.39 -16.41
N GLY A 42 -5.68 -11.26 -16.43
CA GLY A 42 -4.23 -11.21 -16.57
C GLY A 42 -3.47 -11.22 -15.24
N CYS A 43 -2.15 -11.01 -15.35
CA CYS A 43 -1.25 -10.90 -14.20
C CYS A 43 -1.76 -9.83 -13.21
N PRO A 44 -2.00 -10.17 -11.93
CA PRO A 44 -2.52 -9.23 -10.95
C PRO A 44 -1.53 -8.12 -10.60
N TYR A 45 -0.23 -8.36 -10.77
CA TYR A 45 0.81 -7.36 -10.57
C TYR A 45 0.81 -6.33 -11.71
N CYS A 46 0.80 -6.79 -12.97
CA CYS A 46 0.73 -5.88 -14.12
C CYS A 46 -0.55 -5.02 -14.10
N ALA A 47 -1.67 -5.59 -13.67
CA ALA A 47 -2.94 -4.88 -13.55
C ALA A 47 -3.05 -3.99 -12.29
N GLY A 48 -2.01 -3.90 -11.46
CA GLY A 48 -2.01 -3.08 -10.23
C GLY A 48 -2.95 -3.57 -9.12
N ARG A 49 -3.47 -4.80 -9.22
CA ARG A 49 -4.39 -5.40 -8.23
C ARG A 49 -3.67 -6.00 -7.03
N LYS A 50 -2.41 -6.39 -7.19
CA LYS A 50 -1.54 -6.87 -6.12
C LYS A 50 -0.21 -6.12 -6.18
N ALA A 51 0.33 -5.80 -5.01
CA ALA A 51 1.67 -5.26 -4.88
C ALA A 51 2.72 -6.36 -5.14
N LEU A 52 3.77 -5.98 -5.84
CA LEU A 52 5.00 -6.72 -6.03
C LEU A 52 6.14 -5.73 -5.78
N ALA A 53 6.86 -5.96 -4.68
CA ALA A 53 8.01 -5.16 -4.28
C ALA A 53 9.06 -5.13 -5.42
N GLY A 54 9.61 -3.95 -5.69
CA GLY A 54 10.55 -3.71 -6.79
C GLY A 54 9.89 -3.55 -8.16
N PHE A 55 8.56 -3.56 -8.26
CA PHE A 55 7.86 -3.44 -9.55
C PHE A 55 6.75 -2.39 -9.55
N ASN A 56 5.71 -2.59 -8.75
CA ASN A 56 4.52 -1.73 -8.77
C ASN A 56 4.11 -1.21 -7.38
N ASP A 57 4.93 -1.48 -6.38
CA ASP A 57 4.71 -1.00 -5.02
C ASP A 57 5.00 0.51 -4.90
N LEU A 58 4.55 1.11 -3.80
CA LEU A 58 4.67 2.54 -3.58
C LEU A 58 6.13 2.99 -3.44
N SER A 59 6.98 2.21 -2.77
CA SER A 59 8.39 2.57 -2.57
C SER A 59 9.15 2.64 -3.90
N THR A 60 8.86 1.70 -4.81
CA THR A 60 9.50 1.64 -6.13
C THR A 60 8.99 2.75 -7.06
N LEU A 61 7.68 2.96 -7.13
CA LEU A 61 7.10 3.86 -8.13
C LEU A 61 7.02 5.33 -7.69
N ALA A 62 7.01 5.61 -6.38
CA ALA A 62 6.91 6.96 -5.86
C ALA A 62 7.70 7.13 -4.55
N PRO A 63 9.05 7.07 -4.59
CA PRO A 63 9.90 7.12 -3.40
C PRO A 63 9.70 8.38 -2.56
N GLU A 64 9.51 9.55 -3.19
CA GLU A 64 9.24 10.82 -2.50
C GLU A 64 7.91 10.84 -1.73
N VAL A 65 6.93 10.08 -2.21
CA VAL A 65 5.65 9.89 -1.54
C VAL A 65 5.81 8.86 -0.42
N ALA A 66 6.52 7.77 -0.67
CA ALA A 66 6.82 6.75 0.34
C ALA A 66 7.61 7.34 1.53
N ALA A 67 8.49 8.31 1.30
CA ALA A 67 9.22 9.03 2.36
C ALA A 67 8.29 9.77 3.33
N GLN A 68 7.06 10.09 2.91
CA GLN A 68 6.03 10.74 3.74
C GLN A 68 5.16 9.72 4.49
N TRP A 69 5.54 8.45 4.54
CA TRP A 69 4.77 7.42 5.23
C TRP A 69 4.84 7.59 6.76
N TYR A 70 3.69 7.67 7.42
CA TYR A 70 3.67 7.75 8.88
C TYR A 70 3.70 6.33 9.49
N TRP A 71 4.89 5.87 9.88
CA TRP A 71 5.13 4.49 10.33
C TRP A 71 4.26 4.06 11.52
N THR A 72 4.18 4.87 12.57
CA THR A 72 3.51 4.46 13.82
C THR A 72 1.99 4.26 13.66
N LEU A 73 1.31 5.07 12.84
CA LEU A 73 -0.14 4.98 12.63
C LEU A 73 -0.55 4.00 11.52
N ASN A 74 0.38 3.60 10.66
CA ASN A 74 0.13 2.56 9.65
C ASN A 74 0.48 1.15 10.17
N GLY A 75 1.07 1.04 11.37
CA GLY A 75 1.37 -0.23 12.01
C GLY A 75 2.36 -1.05 11.20
N SER A 76 2.04 -2.32 10.92
CA SER A 76 2.87 -3.21 10.12
C SER A 76 2.75 -3.02 8.61
N LEU A 77 1.85 -2.14 8.14
CA LEU A 77 1.68 -1.89 6.71
C LEU A 77 2.84 -1.02 6.20
N THR A 78 3.55 -1.51 5.20
CA THR A 78 4.69 -0.80 4.59
C THR A 78 4.40 -0.32 3.16
N PRO A 79 5.15 0.68 2.65
CA PRO A 79 5.04 1.12 1.25
C PRO A 79 5.23 0.01 0.21
N GLU A 80 6.06 -1.00 0.49
CA GLU A 80 6.35 -2.13 -0.40
C GLU A 80 5.16 -3.10 -0.52
N GLN A 81 4.21 -3.05 0.42
CA GLN A 81 3.04 -3.94 0.48
C GLN A 81 1.81 -3.37 -0.24
N VAL A 82 1.89 -2.15 -0.76
CA VAL A 82 0.77 -1.44 -1.40
C VAL A 82 1.16 -0.95 -2.78
N THR A 83 0.21 -0.98 -3.72
CA THR A 83 0.44 -0.39 -5.05
C THR A 83 0.28 1.13 -4.99
N ALA A 84 1.03 1.85 -5.83
CA ALA A 84 0.88 3.30 -5.99
C ALA A 84 -0.57 3.69 -6.37
N GLY A 85 -1.25 2.88 -7.19
CA GLY A 85 -2.66 3.09 -7.57
C GLY A 85 -3.70 2.74 -6.49
N SER A 86 -3.30 2.40 -5.26
CA SER A 86 -4.22 1.88 -4.25
C SER A 86 -5.20 2.93 -3.71
N ARG A 87 -6.47 2.55 -3.58
CA ARG A 87 -7.53 3.34 -2.91
C ARG A 87 -7.45 3.31 -1.39
N ARG A 88 -6.54 2.51 -0.81
CA ARG A 88 -6.36 2.42 0.63
C ARG A 88 -5.95 3.77 1.20
N LYS A 89 -6.65 4.21 2.25
CA LYS A 89 -6.32 5.42 3.00
C LYS A 89 -5.33 5.08 4.10
N VAL A 90 -4.18 5.75 4.09
CA VAL A 90 -3.09 5.59 5.06
C VAL A 90 -2.74 6.95 5.66
N TRP A 91 -1.96 6.92 6.73
CA TRP A 91 -1.46 8.10 7.40
C TRP A 91 -0.15 8.56 6.77
N TRP A 92 -0.04 9.86 6.55
CA TRP A 92 1.09 10.53 5.96
C TRP A 92 1.65 11.58 6.92
N GLU A 93 2.94 11.83 6.83
CA GLU A 93 3.67 12.90 7.48
C GLU A 93 4.42 13.72 6.43
N CYS A 94 4.29 15.04 6.45
CA CYS A 94 5.15 15.87 5.61
C CYS A 94 6.40 16.28 6.39
N PRO A 95 7.45 16.81 5.72
CA PRO A 95 8.67 17.28 6.38
C PRO A 95 8.47 18.34 7.48
N TYR A 96 7.30 18.99 7.51
CA TYR A 96 6.94 19.98 8.53
C TYR A 96 6.18 19.36 9.74
N GLY A 97 6.06 18.04 9.81
CA GLY A 97 5.40 17.33 10.92
C GLY A 97 3.87 17.35 10.90
N HIS A 98 3.25 17.80 9.80
CA HIS A 98 1.80 17.72 9.66
C HIS A 98 1.39 16.28 9.34
N VAL A 99 0.40 15.76 10.08
CA VAL A 99 -0.11 14.40 9.87
C VAL A 99 -1.52 14.44 9.28
N TRP A 100 -1.75 13.67 8.23
CA TRP A 100 -3.08 13.57 7.60
C TRP A 100 -3.35 12.17 7.04
N LYS A 101 -4.64 11.86 6.82
CA LYS A 101 -5.09 10.60 6.23
C LYS A 101 -5.57 10.81 4.80
N ALA A 102 -4.96 10.12 3.84
CA ALA A 102 -5.32 10.23 2.42
C ALA A 102 -5.12 8.90 1.68
N ALA A 103 -5.79 8.74 0.54
CA ALA A 103 -5.65 7.55 -0.30
C ALA A 103 -4.32 7.57 -1.07
N ILE A 104 -3.68 6.42 -1.26
CA ILE A 104 -2.38 6.33 -1.93
C ILE A 104 -2.46 6.87 -3.37
N TYR A 105 -3.46 6.48 -4.16
CA TYR A 105 -3.59 6.98 -5.54
C TYR A 105 -3.73 8.50 -5.64
N SER A 106 -4.31 9.16 -4.62
CA SER A 106 -4.45 10.63 -4.59
C SER A 106 -3.12 11.36 -4.35
N ARG A 107 -2.07 10.60 -4.02
CA ARG A 107 -0.71 11.07 -3.76
C ARG A 107 0.25 10.80 -4.91
N THR A 108 -0.07 9.84 -5.79
CA THR A 108 0.84 9.36 -6.85
C THR A 108 0.28 9.50 -8.25
N GLY A 109 -1.00 9.85 -8.41
CA GLY A 109 -1.63 10.06 -9.72
C GLY A 109 -1.15 11.35 -10.41
N GLU A 110 -1.55 11.53 -11.68
CA GLU A 110 -1.23 12.74 -12.46
C GLU A 110 -1.68 14.02 -11.74
N GLN A 111 -2.90 14.00 -11.21
CA GLN A 111 -3.44 15.05 -10.35
C GLN A 111 -3.24 14.70 -8.87
N HIS A 112 -1.98 14.65 -8.43
CA HIS A 112 -1.66 14.35 -7.03
C HIS A 112 -1.83 15.57 -6.12
N SER A 113 -2.12 15.31 -4.85
CA SER A 113 -2.32 16.34 -3.83
C SER A 113 -1.34 16.20 -2.68
N GLY A 114 -0.79 17.34 -2.25
CA GLY A 114 0.18 17.48 -1.16
C GLY A 114 -0.41 17.37 0.24
N CYS A 115 0.38 17.77 1.24
CA CYS A 115 -0.12 17.97 2.59
C CYS A 115 -1.22 19.07 2.56
N PRO A 116 -2.44 18.82 3.07
CA PRO A 116 -3.53 19.79 3.00
C PRO A 116 -3.26 21.03 3.88
N VAL A 117 -2.43 20.90 4.91
CA VAL A 117 -2.03 22.02 5.77
C VAL A 117 -1.07 22.95 5.05
N CYS A 118 0.00 22.39 4.44
CA CYS A 118 0.94 23.17 3.63
C CYS A 118 0.25 23.85 2.44
N ALA A 119 -0.81 23.25 1.91
CA ALA A 119 -1.61 23.82 0.83
C ALA A 119 -2.66 24.85 1.30
N GLY A 120 -2.75 25.17 2.59
CA GLY A 120 -3.74 26.10 3.13
C GLY A 120 -5.19 25.60 3.10
N LYS A 121 -5.41 24.31 2.85
CA LYS A 121 -6.74 23.68 2.70
C LYS A 121 -7.28 23.08 4.00
N ALA A 122 -6.43 22.92 5.02
CA ALA A 122 -6.81 22.38 6.32
C ALA A 122 -5.97 23.00 7.44
N ARG A 123 -6.52 22.98 8.66
CA ARG A 123 -5.76 23.31 9.87
C ARG A 123 -4.86 22.15 10.28
N SER A 124 -3.70 22.47 10.86
CA SER A 124 -2.76 21.49 11.40
C SER A 124 -3.45 20.58 12.42
N ARG A 125 -3.44 19.26 12.17
CA ARG A 125 -3.62 18.26 13.21
C ARG A 125 -2.23 17.78 13.63
N ARG A 126 -1.90 17.92 14.92
CA ARG A 126 -0.71 17.27 15.48
C ARG A 126 -0.96 15.77 15.50
N ALA A 127 0.09 14.98 15.29
CA ALA A 127 0.01 13.54 15.42
C ALA A 127 -0.57 13.18 16.81
N PRO A 128 -1.51 12.23 16.91
CA PRO A 128 -1.84 11.66 18.20
C PRO A 128 -0.57 11.08 18.81
N ALA A 129 -0.46 11.33 20.11
CA ALA A 129 0.52 10.72 20.97
C ALA A 129 0.79 9.24 20.63
N PRO A 130 2.02 8.77 20.34
CA PRO A 130 2.29 7.35 20.49
C PRO A 130 1.84 6.91 21.90
N ALA A 131 1.05 5.85 21.98
CA ALA A 131 0.39 5.40 23.22
C ALA A 131 1.34 5.16 24.41
N ALA A 132 2.65 5.17 24.17
CA ALA A 132 3.71 4.99 25.16
C ALA A 132 4.05 6.22 26.02
N TRP A 133 3.51 7.44 25.77
CA TRP A 133 3.86 8.62 26.60
C TRP A 133 2.74 9.20 27.46
N ALA A 134 1.53 8.63 27.44
CA ALA A 134 0.42 9.14 28.26
C ALA A 134 0.57 8.88 29.78
N ALA A 135 1.67 8.26 30.24
CA ALA A 135 1.84 7.80 31.62
C ALA A 135 2.75 8.66 32.51
N ASN A 136 3.19 9.86 32.11
CA ASN A 136 4.09 10.65 32.98
C ASN A 136 3.87 12.17 32.93
N GLN A 137 2.62 12.60 33.10
CA GLN A 137 2.31 13.99 33.47
C GLN A 137 1.29 14.02 34.61
N SER A 138 1.68 13.55 35.80
CA SER A 138 1.11 14.00 37.07
C SER A 138 1.98 15.15 37.57
N ASN A 139 1.48 16.35 37.32
CA ASN A 139 2.11 17.64 37.60
C ASN A 139 2.49 17.78 39.08
N SER A 140 3.76 18.12 39.31
CA SER A 140 4.28 18.63 40.57
C SER A 140 3.47 19.87 40.99
N GLY A 141 2.77 19.76 42.12
CA GLY A 141 2.05 20.87 42.74
C GLY A 141 3.04 21.96 43.16
N ILE A 142 2.93 23.11 42.50
CA ILE A 142 3.68 24.33 42.78
C ILE A 142 3.21 24.86 44.14
N GLY A 143 4.11 24.88 45.11
CA GLY A 143 3.96 25.67 46.33
C GLY A 143 4.00 27.16 46.00
N ARG A 144 3.05 27.92 46.54
CA ARG A 144 3.17 29.35 46.75
C ARG A 144 2.95 29.62 48.24
N ILE A 145 4.00 30.16 48.86
CA ILE A 145 3.95 30.94 50.10
C ILE A 145 3.35 32.31 49.82
#